data_AF-A0A8J4CHF7-F1
#
_entry.id   AF-A0A8J4CHF7-F1
#
_cell.length_a   1.000
_cell.length_b   1.000
_cell.length_c   1.000
_cell.angle_alpha   90.00
_cell.angle_beta   90.00
_cell.angle_gamma   90.00
#
_symmetry.space_group_name_H-M   'P 1'
#
loop_
_entity.id
_entity.type
_entity.pdbx_description
1 polymer ?
#
loop_
_entity_poly.entity_id
_entity_poly.type
_entity_poly.pdbx_seq_one_letter_code
_entity_poly.pdbx_strand_id
1 'polypeptide(L)'
;MSKKNNKGTKRKAHDFDLQREKAEAEKRAAKLAKKQNAGVKKVKKNKGVRIRKGVVIKGIKVVDAESKAKVKSVIAKAAKAKAKAKMDIDEAAAPIIKRTKKVKKSSSNSIKQDMMDTQ
;
A
#
# COMPACT_ATOMS: atom_id res chain seq x y z
N MET A 1 -46.42 -8.48 44.93
CA MET A 1 -45.73 -9.63 44.28
C MET A 1 -44.29 -9.25 43.97
N SER A 2 -43.33 -9.78 44.73
CA SER A 2 -41.91 -9.40 44.67
C SER A 2 -41.23 -9.94 43.41
N LYS A 3 -40.72 -9.04 42.55
CA LYS A 3 -39.94 -9.38 41.34
C LYS A 3 -38.53 -9.94 41.65
N LYS A 4 -38.17 -10.12 42.92
CA LYS A 4 -36.78 -10.35 43.33
C LYS A 4 -36.21 -11.74 43.00
N ASN A 5 -37.04 -12.72 42.61
CA ASN A 5 -36.59 -14.12 42.48
C ASN A 5 -36.80 -14.76 41.10
N ASN A 6 -37.00 -13.98 40.03
CA ASN A 6 -37.31 -14.57 38.72
C ASN A 6 -36.05 -15.08 38.01
N LYS A 7 -35.63 -16.32 38.29
CA LYS A 7 -34.46 -16.99 37.68
C LYS A 7 -34.52 -17.04 36.14
N GLY A 8 -35.70 -16.89 35.54
CA GLY A 8 -35.89 -16.86 34.09
C GLY A 8 -35.31 -15.61 33.40
N THR A 9 -35.28 -14.44 34.04
CA THR A 9 -34.67 -13.23 33.47
C THR A 9 -33.15 -13.28 33.51
N LYS A 10 -32.56 -13.96 34.51
CA LYS A 10 -31.10 -14.19 34.59
C LYS A 10 -30.60 -15.14 33.49
N ARG A 11 -31.36 -16.18 33.15
CA ARG A 11 -31.02 -17.08 32.01
C ARG A 11 -31.09 -16.36 30.66
N LYS A 12 -32.12 -15.52 30.47
CA LYS A 12 -32.28 -14.73 29.24
C LYS A 12 -31.24 -13.62 29.06
N ALA A 13 -30.64 -13.12 30.14
CA ALA A 13 -29.57 -12.10 30.06
C ALA A 13 -28.32 -12.67 29.38
N HIS A 14 -27.91 -13.88 29.75
CA HIS A 14 -26.79 -14.56 29.12
C HIS A 14 -27.02 -14.82 27.63
N ASP A 15 -28.22 -15.27 27.26
CA ASP A 15 -28.57 -15.49 25.85
C ASP A 15 -28.58 -14.18 25.05
N PHE A 16 -28.99 -13.08 25.68
CA PHE A 16 -28.96 -11.75 25.07
C PHE A 16 -27.53 -11.23 24.89
N ASP A 17 -26.67 -11.45 25.88
CA ASP A 17 -25.25 -11.09 25.80
C ASP A 17 -24.53 -11.89 24.72
N LEU A 18 -24.80 -13.19 24.60
CA LEU A 18 -24.29 -14.03 23.53
C LEU A 18 -24.75 -13.58 22.14
N GLN A 19 -26.01 -13.17 22.00
CA GLN A 19 -26.53 -12.62 20.74
C GLN A 19 -25.86 -11.29 20.38
N ARG A 20 -25.62 -10.42 21.36
CA ARG A 20 -24.92 -9.16 21.18
C ARG A 20 -23.47 -9.38 20.76
N GLU A 21 -22.77 -10.32 21.38
CA GLU A 21 -21.40 -10.67 21.04
C GLU A 21 -21.28 -11.22 19.61
N LYS A 22 -22.20 -12.10 19.20
CA LYS A 22 -22.27 -12.61 17.82
C LYS A 22 -22.50 -11.48 16.80
N ALA A 23 -23.43 -10.57 17.09
CA ALA A 23 -23.69 -9.43 16.20
C ALA A 23 -22.50 -8.47 16.11
N GLU A 24 -21.74 -8.27 17.19
CA GLU A 24 -20.52 -7.46 17.18
C GLU A 24 -19.37 -8.16 16.44
N ALA A 25 -19.24 -9.49 16.58
CA ALA A 25 -18.29 -10.31 15.85
C ALA A 25 -18.56 -10.27 14.33
N GLU A 26 -19.82 -10.41 13.92
CA GLU A 26 -20.24 -10.27 12.52
C GLU A 26 -19.97 -8.87 11.97
N LYS A 27 -20.24 -7.81 12.75
CA LYS A 27 -19.90 -6.43 12.35
C LYS A 27 -18.39 -6.22 12.18
N ARG A 28 -17.56 -6.83 13.04
CA ARG A 28 -16.10 -6.78 12.91
C ARG A 28 -15.62 -7.57 11.70
N ALA A 29 -16.15 -8.77 11.48
CA ALA A 29 -15.84 -9.60 10.32
C ALA A 29 -16.23 -8.90 9.00
N ALA A 30 -17.42 -8.28 8.93
CA ALA A 30 -17.86 -7.53 7.76
C ALA A 30 -16.98 -6.29 7.47
N LYS A 31 -16.49 -5.60 8.50
CA LYS A 31 -15.54 -4.49 8.36
C LYS A 31 -14.18 -4.95 7.84
N LEU A 32 -13.67 -6.09 8.33
CA LEU A 32 -12.43 -6.70 7.85
C LEU A 32 -12.57 -7.19 6.41
N ALA A 33 -13.68 -7.86 6.07
CA ALA A 33 -13.97 -8.30 4.71
C ALA A 33 -14.09 -7.12 3.74
N LYS A 34 -14.70 -5.99 4.13
CA LYS A 34 -14.72 -4.77 3.31
C LYS A 34 -13.34 -4.16 3.07
N LYS A 35 -12.43 -4.25 4.05
CA LYS A 35 -11.03 -3.81 3.88
C LYS A 35 -10.26 -4.75 2.97
N GLN A 36 -10.51 -6.05 3.03
CA GLN A 36 -9.86 -7.06 2.18
C GLN A 36 -10.40 -7.04 0.73
N ASN A 37 -11.69 -6.79 0.54
CA ASN A 37 -12.34 -6.68 -0.77
C ASN A 37 -12.19 -5.31 -1.42
N ALA A 38 -11.58 -4.33 -0.74
CA ALA A 38 -11.05 -3.15 -1.39
C ALA A 38 -9.84 -3.57 -2.23
N GLY A 39 -10.10 -4.23 -3.37
CA GLY A 39 -9.09 -4.72 -4.29
C GLY A 39 -8.11 -3.62 -4.69
N VAL A 40 -6.98 -4.03 -5.26
CA VAL A 40 -5.89 -3.14 -5.68
C VAL A 40 -6.41 -2.10 -6.67
N LYS A 41 -6.83 -0.93 -6.17
CA LYS A 41 -7.21 0.21 -7.00
C LYS A 41 -5.98 0.56 -7.82
N LYS A 42 -6.09 0.47 -9.15
CA LYS A 42 -5.04 0.91 -10.08
C LYS A 42 -4.67 2.35 -9.71
N VAL A 43 -3.48 2.54 -9.15
CA VAL A 43 -2.98 3.86 -8.76
C VAL A 43 -2.84 4.67 -10.05
N LYS A 44 -3.64 5.73 -10.19
CA LYS A 44 -3.48 6.66 -11.31
C LYS A 44 -2.05 7.23 -11.24
N LYS A 45 -1.29 7.10 -12.33
CA LYS A 45 0.05 7.69 -12.42
C LYS A 45 -0.12 9.21 -12.34
N ASN A 46 0.42 9.83 -11.30
CA ASN A 46 0.42 11.28 -11.20
C ASN A 46 1.31 11.84 -12.34
N LYS A 47 0.74 12.71 -13.17
CA LYS A 47 1.51 13.45 -14.18
C LYS A 47 2.56 14.29 -13.46
N GLY A 48 3.79 14.31 -13.98
CA GLY A 48 4.89 15.08 -13.40
C GLY A 48 4.56 16.58 -13.37
N VAL A 49 4.98 17.28 -12.30
CA VAL A 49 4.76 18.73 -12.16
C VAL A 49 5.80 19.49 -13.00
N ARG A 50 5.34 20.36 -13.91
CA ARG A 50 6.23 21.22 -14.70
C ARG A 50 6.65 22.45 -13.88
N ILE A 51 7.96 22.60 -13.67
CA ILE A 51 8.54 23.81 -13.07
C ILE A 51 8.71 24.88 -14.16
N ARG A 52 7.98 25.99 -14.03
CA ARG A 52 8.06 27.17 -14.91
C ARG A 52 9.21 28.10 -14.48
N LYS A 53 9.76 28.87 -15.41
CA LYS A 53 10.74 29.93 -15.13
C LYS A 53 10.05 31.07 -14.37
N GLY A 54 10.78 31.74 -13.48
CA GLY A 54 10.30 32.84 -12.63
C GLY A 54 9.64 32.41 -11.32
N VAL A 55 9.31 31.12 -11.15
CA VAL A 55 8.70 30.61 -9.91
C VAL A 55 9.76 30.45 -8.81
N VAL A 56 9.39 30.80 -7.58
CA VAL A 56 10.20 30.53 -6.38
C VAL A 56 9.71 29.25 -5.72
N ILE A 57 10.58 28.25 -5.59
CA ILE A 57 10.26 26.97 -4.95
C ILE A 57 11.27 26.73 -3.84
N LYS A 58 10.79 26.62 -2.59
CA LYS A 58 11.62 26.43 -1.39
C LYS A 58 12.80 27.43 -1.32
N GLY A 59 12.51 28.71 -1.57
CA GLY A 59 13.50 29.79 -1.53
C GLY A 59 14.40 29.92 -2.77
N ILE A 60 14.30 29.02 -3.75
CA ILE A 60 15.10 29.10 -4.99
C ILE A 60 14.25 29.68 -6.11
N LYS A 61 14.65 30.82 -6.67
CA LYS A 61 14.05 31.40 -7.88
C LYS A 61 14.57 30.65 -9.12
N VAL A 62 13.65 30.14 -9.94
CA VAL A 62 14.02 29.40 -11.16
C VAL A 62 14.28 30.40 -12.29
N VAL A 63 15.54 30.68 -12.56
CA VAL A 63 15.96 31.65 -13.61
C VAL A 63 16.57 30.94 -14.82
N ASP A 64 17.31 29.88 -14.57
CA ASP A 64 18.16 29.16 -15.50
C ASP A 64 18.01 27.62 -15.36
N ALA A 65 18.76 26.87 -16.17
CA ALA A 65 18.75 25.42 -16.13
C ALA A 65 19.33 24.86 -14.81
N GLU A 66 20.34 25.53 -14.24
CA GLU A 66 20.98 25.09 -13.00
C GLU A 66 20.08 25.24 -11.78
N SER A 67 19.44 26.40 -11.60
CA SER A 67 18.44 26.61 -10.53
C SER A 67 17.29 25.60 -10.65
N LYS A 68 16.87 25.28 -11.88
CA LYS A 68 15.87 24.24 -12.12
C LYS A 68 16.36 22.85 -11.70
N ALA A 69 17.62 22.51 -11.95
CA ALA A 69 18.22 21.26 -11.50
C ALA A 69 18.32 21.19 -9.96
N LYS A 70 18.73 22.30 -9.31
CA LYS A 70 18.75 22.42 -7.83
C LYS A 70 17.36 22.24 -7.23
N VAL A 71 16.33 22.87 -7.79
CA VAL A 71 14.94 22.69 -7.31
C VAL A 71 14.49 21.22 -7.46
N LYS A 72 14.78 20.58 -8.60
CA LYS A 72 14.45 19.17 -8.81
C LYS A 72 15.10 18.26 -7.77
N SER A 73 16.38 18.47 -7.45
CA SER A 73 17.09 17.65 -6.47
C SER A 73 16.53 17.84 -5.05
N VAL A 74 16.17 19.06 -4.66
CA VAL A 74 15.55 19.36 -3.36
C VAL A 74 14.15 18.74 -3.23
N ILE A 75 13.36 18.75 -4.31
CA ILE A 75 12.04 18.08 -4.33
C ILE A 75 12.23 16.57 -4.24
N ALA A 76 13.15 15.99 -5.00
CA ALA A 76 13.43 14.56 -4.97
C ALA A 76 13.92 14.08 -3.59
N LYS A 77 14.82 14.83 -2.94
CA LYS A 77 15.27 14.53 -1.57
C LYS A 77 14.11 14.53 -0.57
N ALA A 78 13.24 15.54 -0.64
CA ALA A 78 12.07 15.62 0.24
C ALA A 78 11.05 14.49 -0.03
N ALA A 79 10.86 14.09 -1.30
CA ALA A 79 10.00 12.98 -1.65
C ALA A 79 10.55 11.64 -1.12
N LYS A 80 11.86 11.41 -1.24
CA LYS A 80 12.53 10.22 -0.69
C LYS A 80 12.40 10.13 0.83
N ALA A 81 12.60 11.23 1.54
CA ALA A 81 12.42 11.27 3.00
C ALA A 81 10.99 10.91 3.42
N LYS A 82 9.97 11.46 2.73
CA LYS A 82 8.56 11.13 2.98
C LYS A 82 8.22 9.68 2.64
N ALA A 83 8.86 9.08 1.64
CA ALA A 83 8.65 7.68 1.29
C ALA A 83 9.24 6.75 2.36
N LYS A 84 10.47 7.02 2.82
CA LYS A 84 11.12 6.23 3.88
C LYS A 84 10.29 6.20 5.16
N ALA A 85 9.85 7.37 5.64
CA ALA A 85 9.02 7.48 6.83
C ALA A 85 7.67 6.73 6.75
N LYS A 86 7.18 6.40 5.56
CA LYS A 86 5.94 5.64 5.36
C LYS A 86 6.15 4.12 5.30
N MET A 87 7.37 3.66 5.03
CA MET A 87 7.67 2.22 4.99
C MET A 87 7.99 1.65 6.38
N ASP A 88 8.53 2.48 7.27
CA ASP A 88 8.94 2.06 8.62
C ASP A 88 7.75 1.71 9.56
N ILE A 89 6.50 1.90 9.12
CA ILE A 89 5.29 1.68 9.94
C ILE A 89 4.73 0.25 9.79
N ASP A 90 5.04 -0.47 8.69
CA ASP A 90 4.48 -1.80 8.41
C ASP A 90 5.48 -2.97 8.61
N GLU A 91 6.77 -2.69 8.84
CA GLU A 91 7.82 -3.73 8.89
C GLU A 91 7.86 -4.51 10.23
N ALA A 92 7.19 -4.01 11.28
CA ALA A 92 7.12 -4.70 12.57
C ALA A 92 6.12 -5.88 12.62
N ALA A 93 5.29 -6.09 11.59
CA ALA A 93 4.17 -7.05 11.64
C ALA A 93 4.14 -8.12 10.54
N ALA A 94 5.09 -8.15 9.61
CA ALA A 94 5.06 -9.09 8.48
C ALA A 94 6.14 -10.19 8.61
N PRO A 95 5.79 -11.48 8.66
CA PRO A 95 6.78 -12.56 8.64
C PRO A 95 7.50 -12.63 7.29
N ILE A 96 8.83 -12.77 7.33
CA ILE A 96 9.71 -12.85 6.16
C ILE A 96 9.48 -14.19 5.44
N ILE A 97 8.66 -14.18 4.37
CA ILE A 97 8.49 -15.35 3.51
C ILE A 97 9.65 -15.41 2.51
N LYS A 98 10.66 -16.24 2.78
CA LYS A 98 11.78 -16.53 1.85
C LYS A 98 11.27 -17.37 0.67
N ARG A 99 10.91 -16.74 -0.44
CA ARG A 99 10.61 -17.45 -1.70
C ARG A 99 11.90 -17.81 -2.44
N THR A 100 12.23 -19.10 -2.50
CA THR A 100 13.30 -19.61 -3.36
C THR A 100 12.80 -19.66 -4.81
N LYS A 101 13.33 -18.81 -5.69
CA LYS A 101 13.05 -18.89 -7.14
C LYS A 101 13.98 -19.92 -7.76
N LYS A 102 13.43 -20.99 -8.32
CA LYS A 102 14.16 -21.91 -9.20
C LYS A 102 14.45 -21.19 -10.53
N VAL A 103 15.71 -20.82 -10.76
CA VAL A 103 16.15 -20.22 -12.02
C VAL A 103 16.25 -21.33 -13.07
N LYS A 104 15.37 -21.32 -14.08
CA LYS A 104 15.53 -22.15 -15.29
C LYS A 104 16.52 -21.42 -16.21
N LYS A 105 17.72 -21.97 -16.40
CA LYS A 105 18.69 -21.50 -17.40
C LYS A 105 18.10 -21.75 -18.79
N SER A 106 17.75 -20.71 -19.53
CA SER A 106 17.52 -20.80 -20.97
C SER A 106 18.83 -20.51 -21.69
N SER A 107 19.35 -21.51 -22.41
CA SER A 107 20.51 -21.41 -23.29
C SER A 107 20.14 -20.69 -24.59
N SER A 108 20.57 -19.43 -24.75
CA SER A 108 20.46 -18.71 -26.02
C SER A 108 21.75 -18.90 -26.82
N ASN A 109 21.79 -19.92 -27.67
CA ASN A 109 22.86 -20.11 -28.66
C ASN A 109 22.31 -20.30 -30.08
N SER A 110 21.27 -19.54 -30.44
CA SER A 110 20.60 -19.62 -31.76
C SER A 110 20.72 -18.35 -32.61
N ILE A 111 21.57 -17.38 -32.24
CA ILE A 111 21.69 -16.10 -32.97
C ILE A 111 22.56 -16.21 -34.25
N LYS A 112 23.20 -17.36 -34.51
CA LYS A 112 24.20 -17.47 -35.60
C LYS A 112 23.74 -18.11 -36.92
N GLN A 113 22.48 -18.53 -37.06
CA GLN A 113 22.06 -19.26 -38.27
C GLN A 113 21.39 -18.43 -39.37
N ASP A 114 20.90 -17.22 -39.09
CA ASP A 114 20.07 -16.47 -40.06
C ASP A 114 20.82 -15.36 -40.83
N MET A 115 22.16 -15.39 -40.87
CA MET A 115 22.97 -14.33 -41.53
C MET A 115 23.67 -14.77 -42.81
N MET A 116 23.34 -15.93 -43.40
CA MET A 116 24.08 -16.49 -44.55
C MET A 116 23.23 -16.77 -45.80
N ASP A 117 22.06 -16.14 -45.98
CA ASP A 117 21.31 -16.25 -47.24
C ASP A 117 20.78 -14.88 -47.70
N THR A 118 21.69 -13.99 -48.08
CA THR A 118 21.38 -12.88 -49.01
C THR A 118 22.64 -12.48 -49.78
N GLN A 119 22.93 -13.16 -50.89
CA GLN A 119 23.61 -12.61 -52.08
C GLN A 119 23.06 -13.27 -53.33
#